data_AF-A0A2H0ESR3-F1
#
_entry.id   AF-A0A2H0ESR3-F1
#
_cell.length_a   1.000
_cell.length_b   1.000
_cell.length_c   1.000
_cell.angle_alpha   90.00
_cell.angle_beta   90.00
_cell.angle_gamma   90.00
#
_symmetry.space_group_name_H-M   'P 1'
#
loop_
_entity.id
_entity.type
_entity.pdbx_description
1 polymer ?
#
loop_
_entity_poly.entity_id
_entity_poly.type
_entity_poly.pdbx_seq_one_letter_code
_entity_poly.pdbx_strand_id
1 'polypeptide(L)'
;MNAGANAADAVAFILLIPVIAGGMLAVLPGYRLTARLNVGASLLTFLVALTLLWAERPAPGAYLLVDDLNIVFIVLNTFVGFTASVFSAGYIAHELETGRLTPTYLRFYHAMYQIMMFGMNLAFVSNNIGLMWVAVELATLTTVLMVGLYRTPEALEAAWKYFILGSVGIALALFGTILVYMAAQPVVGEGGEAMVWTTLVANAAAFDPALLNLAFVFLI
;
A
#
# COMPACT_ATOMS: atom_id res chain seq x y z
N MET A 1 22.66 7.11 -25.70
CA MET A 1 23.04 6.29 -24.53
C MET A 1 21.89 6.43 -23.55
N ASN A 2 20.89 5.54 -23.65
CA ASN A 2 19.62 5.69 -22.96
C ASN A 2 19.83 5.36 -21.48
N ALA A 3 19.98 6.40 -20.65
CA ALA A 3 19.76 6.29 -19.21
C ALA A 3 18.25 6.22 -18.92
N GLY A 4 17.54 5.30 -19.60
CA GLY A 4 16.19 4.95 -19.22
C GLY A 4 16.31 4.28 -17.86
N ALA A 5 15.72 4.88 -16.82
CA ALA A 5 15.62 4.23 -15.53
C ALA A 5 14.96 2.87 -15.75
N ASN A 6 15.64 1.78 -15.38
CA ASN A 6 15.02 0.46 -15.49
C ASN A 6 13.77 0.46 -14.61
N ALA A 7 12.66 -0.09 -15.10
CA ALA A 7 11.43 -0.15 -14.32
C ALA A 7 11.62 -0.89 -12.98
N ALA A 8 12.54 -1.87 -12.92
CA ALA A 8 12.93 -2.54 -11.69
C ALA A 8 13.52 -1.56 -10.64
N ASP A 9 14.38 -0.64 -11.09
CA ASP A 9 14.96 0.39 -10.23
C ASP A 9 13.87 1.37 -9.79
N ALA A 10 12.96 1.76 -10.69
CA ALA A 10 11.84 2.63 -10.37
C ALA A 10 10.90 2.02 -9.31
N VAL A 11 10.55 0.73 -9.43
CA VAL A 11 9.77 0.02 -8.40
C VAL A 11 10.49 -0.01 -7.07
N ALA A 12 11.79 -0.30 -7.05
CA ALA A 12 12.58 -0.27 -5.82
C ALA A 12 12.51 1.11 -5.16
N PHE A 13 12.65 2.20 -5.92
CA PHE A 13 12.51 3.56 -5.38
C PHE A 13 11.10 3.86 -4.88
N ILE A 14 10.05 3.47 -5.61
CA ILE A 14 8.64 3.67 -5.20
C ILE A 14 8.34 2.99 -3.85
N LEU A 15 8.99 1.87 -3.55
CA LEU A 15 8.86 1.16 -2.28
C LEU A 15 9.80 1.69 -1.19
N LEU A 16 11.04 2.01 -1.53
CA LEU A 16 12.04 2.45 -0.55
C LEU A 16 11.82 3.87 -0.07
N ILE A 17 11.39 4.80 -0.93
CA ILE A 17 11.21 6.21 -0.56
C ILE A 17 10.22 6.33 0.62
N PRO A 18 9.00 5.75 0.59
CA PRO A 18 8.08 5.88 1.71
C PRO A 18 8.55 5.14 2.97
N VAL A 19 9.24 4.01 2.85
CA VAL A 19 9.81 3.30 4.03
C VAL A 19 10.87 4.14 4.72
N ILE A 20 11.82 4.69 3.94
CA ILE A 20 12.90 5.53 4.47
C ILE A 20 12.30 6.82 5.06
N ALA A 21 11.40 7.47 4.33
CA ALA A 21 10.72 8.67 4.81
C ALA A 21 9.93 8.39 6.10
N GLY A 22 9.17 7.30 6.16
CA GLY A 22 8.42 6.88 7.34
C GLY A 22 9.33 6.68 8.56
N GLY A 23 10.45 5.98 8.39
CA GLY A 23 11.46 5.79 9.44
C GLY A 23 12.09 7.11 9.91
N MET A 24 12.46 7.99 8.98
CA MET A 24 12.99 9.32 9.31
C MET A 24 11.97 10.18 10.06
N LEU A 25 10.73 10.22 9.58
CA LEU A 25 9.64 11.03 10.14
C LEU A 25 9.19 10.55 11.52
N ALA A 26 9.36 9.26 11.84
CA ALA A 26 9.12 8.73 13.17
C ALA A 26 10.09 9.28 14.23
N VAL A 27 11.33 9.61 13.83
CA VAL A 27 12.39 10.06 14.75
C VAL A 27 12.55 11.58 14.76
N LEU A 28 12.34 12.27 13.63
CA LEU A 28 12.63 13.70 13.49
C LEU A 28 11.66 14.61 14.28
N PRO A 29 12.16 15.59 15.06
CA PRO A 29 11.31 16.57 15.75
C PRO A 29 10.91 17.73 14.84
N GLY A 30 9.74 18.32 15.13
CA GLY A 30 9.31 19.60 14.55
C GLY A 30 8.40 19.48 13.32
N TYR A 31 7.17 19.99 13.46
CA TYR A 31 6.10 19.79 12.49
C TYR A 31 6.35 20.40 11.09
N ARG A 32 7.04 21.56 11.01
CA ARG A 32 7.29 22.23 9.72
C ARG A 32 8.28 21.47 8.85
N LEU A 33 9.33 20.92 9.47
CA LEU A 33 10.32 20.12 8.77
C LEU A 33 9.73 18.79 8.35
N THR A 34 9.05 18.09 9.27
CA THR A 34 8.42 16.79 8.97
C THR A 34 7.35 16.90 7.90
N ALA A 35 6.52 17.95 7.90
CA ALA A 35 5.52 18.18 6.86
C ALA A 35 6.17 18.41 5.48
N ARG A 36 7.23 19.24 5.40
CA ARG A 36 7.96 19.48 4.14
C ARG A 36 8.67 18.23 3.63
N LEU A 37 9.27 17.44 4.52
CA LEU A 37 9.91 16.17 4.17
C LEU A 37 8.88 15.16 3.69
N ASN A 38 7.70 15.09 4.31
CA ASN A 38 6.60 14.24 3.88
C ASN A 38 6.13 14.61 2.47
N VAL A 39 5.91 15.90 2.20
CA VAL A 39 5.55 16.40 0.86
C VAL A 39 6.66 16.08 -0.16
N GLY A 40 7.92 16.30 0.21
CA GLY A 40 9.06 16.00 -0.66
C GLY A 40 9.18 14.51 -0.99
N ALA A 41 9.00 13.63 -0.01
CA ALA A 41 9.01 12.18 -0.21
C ALA A 41 7.83 11.72 -1.09
N SER A 42 6.62 12.22 -0.85
CA SER A 42 5.45 11.90 -1.68
C SER A 42 5.62 12.42 -3.12
N LEU A 43 6.16 13.63 -3.29
CA LEU A 43 6.46 14.19 -4.61
C LEU A 43 7.50 13.34 -5.34
N LEU A 44 8.61 12.98 -4.67
CA LEU A 44 9.64 12.15 -5.25
C LEU A 44 9.08 10.78 -5.66
N THR A 45 8.27 10.16 -4.81
CA THR A 45 7.60 8.87 -5.10
C THR A 45 6.69 9.00 -6.34
N PHE A 46 5.93 10.09 -6.45
CA PHE A 46 5.10 10.38 -7.63
C PHE A 46 5.92 10.60 -8.90
N LEU A 47 7.01 11.37 -8.83
CA LEU A 47 7.89 11.61 -9.98
C LEU A 47 8.54 10.29 -10.45
N VAL A 48 8.95 9.43 -9.54
CA VAL A 48 9.46 8.08 -9.89
C VAL A 48 8.34 7.24 -10.50
N ALA A 49 7.12 7.26 -9.94
CA ALA A 49 5.98 6.54 -10.50
C ALA A 49 5.67 6.97 -11.95
N LEU A 50 5.79 8.26 -12.28
CA LEU A 50 5.62 8.73 -13.65
C LEU A 50 6.63 8.11 -14.61
N THR A 51 7.85 7.81 -14.18
CA THR A 51 8.85 7.18 -15.05
C THR A 51 8.42 5.79 -15.54
N LEU A 52 7.56 5.10 -14.81
CA LEU A 52 7.00 3.80 -15.22
C LEU A 52 6.17 3.88 -16.50
N LEU A 53 5.62 5.05 -16.86
CA LEU A 53 4.84 5.24 -18.08
C LEU A 53 5.68 5.08 -19.36
N TRP A 54 7.00 5.24 -19.27
CA TRP A 54 7.92 5.16 -20.41
C TRP A 54 9.02 4.11 -20.24
N ALA A 55 9.13 3.51 -19.05
CA ALA A 55 10.15 2.51 -18.76
C ALA A 55 9.80 1.16 -19.41
N GLU A 56 10.81 0.42 -19.83
CA GLU A 56 10.64 -0.96 -20.30
C GLU A 56 10.26 -1.86 -19.12
N ARG A 57 9.21 -2.66 -19.30
CA ARG A 57 8.63 -3.48 -18.23
C ARG A 57 9.60 -4.62 -17.87
N PRO A 58 9.86 -4.85 -16.58
CA PRO A 58 10.70 -5.97 -16.18
C PRO A 58 9.92 -7.28 -16.39
N ALA A 59 10.66 -8.38 -16.57
CA ALA A 59 10.03 -9.70 -16.56
C ALA A 59 9.34 -9.93 -15.20
N PRO A 60 8.13 -10.55 -15.17
CA PRO A 60 7.44 -10.87 -13.93
C PRO A 60 8.32 -11.71 -13.00
N GLY A 61 8.52 -11.24 -11.76
CA GLY A 61 9.15 -12.02 -10.70
C GLY A 61 8.13 -12.77 -9.87
N ALA A 62 8.57 -13.65 -8.97
CA ALA A 62 7.65 -14.39 -8.09
C ALA A 62 6.86 -13.50 -7.11
N TYR A 63 7.41 -12.34 -6.75
CA TYR A 63 6.80 -11.44 -5.76
C TYR A 63 6.33 -10.11 -6.36
N LEU A 64 7.00 -9.61 -7.40
CA LEU A 64 6.73 -8.30 -7.96
C LEU A 64 6.40 -8.41 -9.46
N LEU A 65 5.37 -7.69 -9.87
CA LEU A 65 4.89 -7.58 -11.25
C LEU A 65 4.61 -6.11 -11.55
N VAL A 66 5.01 -5.67 -12.74
CA VAL A 66 4.68 -4.35 -13.29
C VAL A 66 4.03 -4.57 -14.64
N ASP A 67 2.77 -4.16 -14.76
CA ASP A 67 1.96 -4.28 -15.97
C ASP A 67 1.26 -2.96 -16.29
N ASP A 68 0.56 -2.91 -17.41
CA ASP A 68 -0.10 -1.67 -17.85
C ASP A 68 -1.21 -1.21 -16.93
N LEU A 69 -1.87 -2.14 -16.24
CA LEU A 69 -2.97 -1.83 -15.36
C LEU A 69 -2.46 -1.26 -14.04
N ASN A 70 -1.46 -1.91 -13.43
CA ASN A 70 -0.94 -1.50 -12.14
C ASN A 70 -0.16 -0.18 -12.21
N ILE A 71 0.49 0.14 -13.34
CA ILE A 71 1.13 1.45 -13.54
C ILE A 71 0.10 2.58 -13.37
N VAL A 72 -1.10 2.43 -13.95
CA VAL A 72 -2.17 3.43 -13.82
C VAL A 72 -2.54 3.62 -12.34
N PHE A 73 -2.72 2.52 -11.59
CA PHE A 73 -3.05 2.60 -10.17
C PHE A 73 -1.92 3.19 -9.31
N ILE A 74 -0.66 2.84 -9.58
CA ILE A 74 0.51 3.37 -8.86
C ILE A 74 0.64 4.88 -9.10
N VAL A 75 0.51 5.34 -10.36
CA VAL A 75 0.57 6.76 -10.70
C VAL A 75 -0.58 7.53 -10.05
N LEU A 76 -1.81 7.00 -10.11
CA LEU A 76 -2.96 7.62 -9.46
C LEU A 76 -2.80 7.67 -7.94
N ASN A 77 -2.39 6.58 -7.31
CA ASN A 77 -2.17 6.50 -5.87
C ASN A 77 -1.12 7.51 -5.41
N THR A 78 0.03 7.56 -6.08
CA THR A 78 1.11 8.49 -5.73
C THR A 78 0.76 9.94 -6.03
N PHE A 79 -0.05 10.22 -7.06
CA PHE A 79 -0.58 11.55 -7.33
C PHE A 79 -1.55 12.03 -6.24
N VAL A 80 -2.52 11.19 -5.87
CA VAL A 80 -3.46 11.49 -4.78
C VAL A 80 -2.71 11.61 -3.46
N GLY A 81 -1.73 10.75 -3.21
CA GLY A 81 -0.87 10.82 -2.04
C GLY A 81 -0.06 12.12 -1.97
N PHE A 82 0.55 12.53 -3.09
CA PHE A 82 1.26 13.80 -3.14
C PHE A 82 0.33 14.99 -2.86
N THR A 83 -0.79 15.10 -3.57
CA THR A 83 -1.72 16.23 -3.39
C THR A 83 -2.33 16.26 -1.99
N ALA A 84 -2.69 15.11 -1.42
CA ALA A 84 -3.15 15.00 -0.04
C ALA A 84 -2.07 15.41 0.98
N SER A 85 -0.80 15.08 0.73
CA SER A 85 0.31 15.50 1.59
C SER A 85 0.52 17.02 1.59
N VAL A 86 0.34 17.68 0.43
CA VAL A 86 0.43 19.14 0.28
C VAL A 86 -0.70 19.82 1.06
N PHE A 87 -1.92 19.33 0.88
CA PHE A 87 -3.08 19.84 1.62
C PHE A 87 -2.92 19.66 3.13
N SER A 88 -2.53 18.45 3.55
CA SER A 88 -2.30 18.09 4.94
C SER A 88 -1.25 18.97 5.63
N ALA A 89 -0.17 19.32 4.92
CA ALA A 89 0.87 20.21 5.47
C ALA A 89 0.32 21.60 5.88
N GLY A 90 -0.61 22.17 5.09
CA GLY A 90 -1.27 23.43 5.42
C GLY A 90 -2.32 23.27 6.53
N TYR A 91 -3.13 22.22 6.44
CA TYR A 91 -4.19 21.93 7.42
C TYR A 91 -3.64 21.67 8.83
N ILE A 92 -2.59 20.86 8.94
CA ILE A 92 -1.94 20.55 10.22
C ILE A 92 -1.33 21.80 10.88
N ALA A 93 -0.78 22.73 10.10
CA ALA A 93 -0.26 23.97 10.63
C ALA A 93 -1.36 24.77 11.35
N HIS A 94 -2.55 24.82 10.77
CA HIS A 94 -3.71 25.49 11.35
C HIS A 94 -4.27 24.76 12.59
N GLU A 95 -4.35 23.44 12.57
CA GLU A 95 -4.79 22.64 13.73
C GLU A 95 -3.82 22.72 14.92
N LEU A 96 -2.52 22.92 14.65
CA LEU A 96 -1.53 23.16 15.69
C LEU A 96 -1.69 24.55 16.33
N GLU A 97 -1.96 25.57 15.51
CA GLU A 97 -2.21 26.96 15.98
C GLU A 97 -3.48 27.05 16.84
N THR A 98 -4.48 26.22 16.56
CA THR A 98 -5.73 26.15 17.34
C THR A 98 -5.63 25.24 18.58
N GLY A 99 -4.48 24.58 18.81
CA GLY A 99 -4.20 23.78 20.01
C GLY A 99 -4.90 22.42 20.08
N ARG A 100 -5.50 21.96 18.97
CA ARG A 100 -6.25 20.69 18.91
C ARG A 100 -5.36 19.45 18.72
N LEU A 101 -4.11 19.64 18.27
CA LEU A 101 -3.14 18.57 18.05
C LEU A 101 -1.84 18.84 18.80
N THR A 102 -1.24 17.78 19.37
CA THR A 102 0.09 17.86 19.97
C THR A 102 1.17 17.56 18.94
N PRO A 103 2.36 18.19 19.03
CA PRO A 103 3.48 17.95 18.12
C PRO A 103 3.95 16.48 18.07
N THR A 104 3.76 15.73 19.16
CA THR A 104 4.14 14.31 19.23
C THR A 104 3.27 13.46 18.31
N TYR A 105 1.95 13.67 18.30
CA TYR A 105 1.04 12.90 17.46
C TYR A 105 1.23 13.20 15.96
N LEU A 106 1.65 14.41 15.61
CA LEU A 106 1.97 14.77 14.22
C LEU A 106 3.18 14.02 13.64
N ARG A 107 4.15 13.65 14.47
CA ARG A 107 5.30 12.83 14.03
C ARG A 107 4.82 11.45 13.60
N PHE A 108 3.94 10.85 14.42
CA PHE A 108 3.30 9.58 14.09
C PHE A 108 2.41 9.69 12.85
N TYR A 109 1.67 10.78 12.68
CA TYR A 109 0.84 10.97 11.49
C TYR A 109 1.65 10.87 10.18
N HIS A 110 2.72 11.66 10.03
CA HIS A 110 3.51 11.64 8.80
C HIS A 110 4.26 10.32 8.58
N ALA A 111 4.71 9.67 9.67
CA ALA A 111 5.29 8.34 9.58
C ALA A 111 4.26 7.30 9.09
N MET A 112 3.08 7.25 9.73
CA MET A 112 2.00 6.32 9.34
C MET A 112 1.50 6.60 7.92
N TYR A 113 1.47 7.87 7.51
CA TYR A 113 1.13 8.28 6.15
C TYR A 113 2.07 7.63 5.12
N GLN A 114 3.38 7.68 5.35
CA GLN A 114 4.36 7.08 4.44
C GLN A 114 4.32 5.54 4.48
N ILE A 115 4.08 4.92 5.64
CA ILE A 115 3.92 3.46 5.70
C ILE A 115 2.63 3.01 4.99
N MET A 116 1.55 3.77 5.08
CA MET A 116 0.32 3.53 4.32
C MET A 116 0.60 3.60 2.80
N MET A 117 1.32 4.64 2.35
CA MET A 117 1.73 4.78 0.95
C MET A 117 2.60 3.60 0.48
N PHE A 118 3.53 3.14 1.32
CA PHE A 118 4.33 1.94 1.06
C PHE A 118 3.44 0.70 0.90
N GLY A 119 2.56 0.43 1.87
CA GLY A 119 1.67 -0.74 1.84
C GLY A 119 0.80 -0.76 0.59
N MET A 120 0.22 0.39 0.22
CA MET A 120 -0.60 0.50 -0.99
C MET A 120 0.21 0.31 -2.27
N ASN A 121 1.40 0.92 -2.37
CA ASN A 121 2.27 0.70 -3.53
C ASN A 121 2.72 -0.76 -3.64
N LEU A 122 3.08 -1.39 -2.52
CA LEU A 122 3.47 -2.81 -2.46
C LEU A 122 2.33 -3.71 -2.91
N ALA A 123 1.09 -3.41 -2.51
CA ALA A 123 -0.08 -4.15 -2.97
C ALA A 123 -0.22 -4.08 -4.49
N PHE A 124 -0.08 -2.90 -5.10
CA PHE A 124 -0.21 -2.75 -6.56
C PHE A 124 0.89 -3.46 -7.35
N VAL A 125 2.12 -3.51 -6.83
CA VAL A 125 3.22 -4.21 -7.52
C VAL A 125 3.30 -5.69 -7.17
N SER A 126 2.42 -6.23 -6.32
CA SER A 126 2.51 -7.62 -5.86
C SER A 126 2.09 -8.61 -6.94
N ASN A 127 3.01 -9.51 -7.32
CA ASN A 127 2.69 -10.71 -8.11
C ASN A 127 2.30 -11.89 -7.22
N ASN A 128 2.37 -11.78 -5.90
CA ASN A 128 1.99 -12.87 -4.99
C ASN A 128 0.74 -12.47 -4.21
N ILE A 129 -0.33 -13.27 -4.29
CA ILE A 129 -1.63 -12.93 -3.67
C ILE A 129 -1.55 -12.85 -2.13
N GLY A 130 -0.64 -13.61 -1.51
CA GLY A 130 -0.37 -13.52 -0.08
C GLY A 130 0.39 -12.25 0.29
N LEU A 131 1.40 -11.87 -0.51
CA LEU A 131 2.11 -10.60 -0.32
C LEU A 131 1.17 -9.41 -0.49
N MET A 132 0.30 -9.46 -1.50
CA MET A 132 -0.71 -8.43 -1.74
C MET A 132 -1.62 -8.28 -0.52
N TRP A 133 -2.10 -9.39 0.05
CA TRP A 133 -2.90 -9.38 1.28
C TRP A 133 -2.16 -8.71 2.45
N VAL A 134 -0.90 -9.08 2.71
CA VAL A 134 -0.09 -8.48 3.79
C VAL A 134 0.09 -6.97 3.55
N ALA A 135 0.31 -6.57 2.30
CA ALA A 135 0.51 -5.17 1.92
C ALA A 135 -0.75 -4.33 2.12
N VAL A 136 -1.92 -4.87 1.75
CA VAL A 136 -3.22 -4.24 2.00
C VAL A 136 -3.46 -4.12 3.50
N GLU A 137 -3.21 -5.16 4.29
CA GLU A 137 -3.40 -5.11 5.75
C GLU A 137 -2.47 -4.11 6.44
N LEU A 138 -1.24 -3.97 5.94
CA LEU A 138 -0.34 -2.92 6.43
C LEU A 138 -0.92 -1.52 6.16
N ALA A 139 -1.51 -1.29 4.99
CA ALA A 139 -2.13 -0.01 4.64
C ALA A 139 -3.41 0.26 5.46
N THR A 140 -4.23 -0.76 5.76
CA THR A 140 -5.44 -0.61 6.58
C THR A 140 -5.10 -0.31 8.03
N LEU A 141 -4.18 -1.06 8.65
CA LEU A 141 -3.77 -0.86 10.04
C LEU A 141 -3.17 0.53 10.27
N THR A 142 -2.32 0.99 9.37
CA THR A 142 -1.76 2.35 9.44
C THR A 142 -2.83 3.42 9.29
N THR A 143 -3.83 3.20 8.43
CA THR A 143 -4.97 4.12 8.29
C THR A 143 -5.81 4.19 9.56
N VAL A 144 -6.12 3.05 10.20
CA VAL A 144 -6.85 3.00 11.48
C VAL A 144 -6.15 3.83 12.55
N LEU A 145 -4.81 3.72 12.64
CA LEU A 145 -4.02 4.51 13.58
C LEU A 145 -4.10 6.02 13.28
N MET A 146 -4.16 6.41 12.01
CA MET A 146 -4.33 7.81 11.62
C MET A 146 -5.75 8.34 11.92
N VAL A 147 -6.80 7.53 11.78
CA VAL A 147 -8.16 7.95 12.15
C VAL A 147 -8.25 8.27 13.65
N GLY A 148 -7.56 7.49 14.49
CA GLY A 148 -7.50 7.70 15.94
C GLY A 148 -6.57 8.83 16.40
N LEU A 149 -6.02 9.64 15.49
CA LEU A 149 -4.96 10.62 15.77
C LEU A 149 -5.34 11.66 16.83
N TYR A 150 -6.58 12.18 16.77
CA TYR A 150 -7.05 13.26 17.66
C TYR A 150 -7.28 12.81 19.11
N ARG A 151 -7.32 11.49 19.37
CA ARG A 151 -7.51 10.90 20.71
C ARG A 151 -8.75 11.41 21.47
N THR A 152 -9.75 11.97 20.78
CA THR A 152 -11.06 12.28 21.38
C THR A 152 -11.92 11.02 21.46
N PRO A 153 -12.94 10.97 22.33
CA PRO A 153 -13.86 9.84 22.41
C PRO A 153 -14.46 9.48 21.05
N GLU A 154 -14.84 10.47 20.25
CA GLU A 154 -15.46 10.28 18.93
C GLU A 154 -14.46 9.73 17.92
N ALA A 155 -13.22 10.25 17.92
CA ALA A 155 -12.16 9.77 17.03
C ALA A 155 -11.75 8.32 17.35
N LEU A 156 -11.68 7.98 18.65
CA LEU A 156 -11.37 6.63 19.10
C LEU A 156 -12.52 5.66 18.80
N GLU A 157 -13.77 6.08 18.98
CA GLU A 157 -14.94 5.28 18.62
C GLU A 157 -14.99 5.03 17.10
N ALA A 158 -14.70 6.04 16.28
CA ALA A 158 -14.62 5.90 14.83
C ALA A 158 -13.49 4.94 14.42
N ALA A 159 -12.28 5.14 14.95
CA ALA A 159 -11.14 4.27 14.68
C ALA A 159 -11.41 2.81 15.07
N TRP A 160 -12.05 2.60 16.23
CA TRP A 160 -12.45 1.28 16.70
C TRP A 160 -13.48 0.60 15.79
N LYS A 161 -14.50 1.34 15.34
CA LYS A 161 -15.50 0.83 14.39
C LYS A 161 -14.86 0.46 13.05
N TYR A 162 -13.98 1.31 12.51
CA TYR A 162 -13.26 1.01 11.29
C TYR A 162 -12.31 -0.18 11.45
N PHE A 163 -11.63 -0.29 12.59
CA PHE A 163 -10.75 -1.42 12.88
C PHE A 163 -11.52 -2.74 12.87
N ILE A 164 -12.66 -2.82 13.56
CA ILE A 164 -13.48 -4.05 13.58
C ILE A 164 -13.98 -4.38 12.18
N LEU A 165 -14.57 -3.40 11.48
CA LEU A 165 -15.14 -3.63 10.15
C LEU A 165 -14.07 -4.06 9.14
N GLY A 166 -12.92 -3.37 9.13
CA GLY A 166 -11.79 -3.68 8.26
C GLY A 166 -11.16 -5.04 8.58
N SER A 167 -10.96 -5.35 9.87
CA SER A 167 -10.36 -6.62 10.31
C SER A 167 -11.21 -7.83 9.92
N VAL A 168 -12.54 -7.71 9.95
CA VAL A 168 -13.42 -8.77 9.46
C VAL A 168 -13.28 -8.94 7.96
N GLY A 169 -13.32 -7.84 7.19
CA GLY A 169 -13.16 -7.88 5.73
C GLY A 169 -11.83 -8.51 5.29
N ILE A 170 -10.72 -8.09 5.89
CA ILE A 170 -9.39 -8.61 5.53
C ILE A 170 -9.20 -10.08 5.99
N ALA A 171 -9.85 -10.51 7.07
CA ALA A 171 -9.85 -11.90 7.50
C ALA A 171 -10.64 -12.80 6.53
N LEU A 172 -11.77 -12.33 6.01
CA LEU A 172 -12.51 -13.01 4.95
C LEU A 172 -11.68 -13.06 3.65
N ALA A 173 -11.02 -11.96 3.28
CA ALA A 173 -10.14 -11.94 2.12
C ALA A 173 -8.93 -12.90 2.28
N LEU A 174 -8.40 -13.05 3.50
CA LEU A 174 -7.37 -14.06 3.79
C LEU A 174 -7.92 -15.47 3.56
N PHE A 175 -9.13 -15.74 4.02
CA PHE A 175 -9.79 -17.02 3.80
C PHE A 175 -10.01 -17.29 2.30
N GLY A 176 -10.50 -16.31 1.54
CA GLY A 176 -10.60 -16.39 0.09
C GLY A 176 -9.25 -16.68 -0.59
N THR A 177 -8.17 -16.02 -0.13
CA THR A 177 -6.79 -16.26 -0.60
C THR A 177 -6.34 -17.71 -0.34
N ILE A 178 -6.67 -18.26 0.82
CA ILE A 178 -6.40 -19.67 1.16
C ILE A 178 -7.17 -20.60 0.22
N LEU A 179 -8.43 -20.30 -0.09
CA LEU A 179 -9.23 -21.10 -1.01
C LEU A 179 -8.65 -21.07 -2.44
N VAL A 180 -8.14 -19.92 -2.92
CA VAL A 180 -7.42 -19.85 -4.20
C VAL A 180 -6.19 -20.73 -4.18
N TYR A 181 -5.39 -20.70 -3.11
CA TYR A 181 -4.23 -21.58 -2.96
C TYR A 181 -4.63 -23.06 -2.99
N MET A 182 -5.69 -23.44 -2.27
CA MET A 182 -6.20 -24.81 -2.28
C MET A 182 -6.69 -25.25 -3.67
N ALA A 183 -7.24 -24.35 -4.46
CA ALA A 183 -7.65 -24.63 -5.85
C ALA A 183 -6.46 -24.79 -6.79
N ALA A 184 -5.36 -24.07 -6.52
CA ALA A 184 -4.16 -24.09 -7.33
C ALA A 184 -3.22 -25.27 -7.00
N GLN A 185 -3.13 -25.67 -5.73
CA GLN A 185 -2.20 -26.69 -5.25
C GLN A 185 -2.21 -28.00 -6.07
N PRO A 186 -3.37 -28.59 -6.46
CA PRO A 186 -3.41 -29.83 -7.23
C PRO A 186 -2.84 -29.72 -8.65
N VAL A 187 -2.79 -28.51 -9.22
CA VAL A 187 -2.37 -28.24 -10.61
C VAL A 187 -0.96 -27.67 -10.67
N VAL A 188 -0.66 -26.69 -9.83
CA VAL A 188 0.61 -25.95 -9.82
C VAL A 188 1.64 -26.61 -8.89
N GLY A 189 1.20 -27.37 -7.90
CA GLY A 189 2.06 -27.94 -6.86
C GLY A 189 2.08 -27.11 -5.57
N GLU A 190 2.87 -27.55 -4.59
CA GLU A 190 2.97 -26.90 -3.28
C GLU A 190 3.96 -25.73 -3.28
N GLY A 191 3.73 -24.75 -2.40
CA GLY A 191 4.67 -23.67 -2.11
C GLY A 191 4.34 -22.34 -2.78
N GLY A 192 5.35 -21.50 -2.92
CA GLY A 192 5.17 -20.09 -3.32
C GLY A 192 4.59 -19.91 -4.73
N GLU A 193 4.83 -20.82 -5.66
CA GLU A 193 4.33 -20.74 -7.04
C GLU A 193 2.81 -20.79 -7.14
N ALA A 194 2.14 -21.57 -6.27
CA ALA A 194 0.68 -21.62 -6.16
C ALA A 194 0.06 -20.34 -5.54
N MET A 195 0.88 -19.34 -5.23
CA MET A 195 0.44 -18.02 -4.80
C MET A 195 0.84 -16.91 -5.78
N VAL A 196 1.57 -17.24 -6.86
CA VAL A 196 2.00 -16.27 -7.87
C VAL A 196 0.85 -16.00 -8.83
N TRP A 197 0.37 -14.76 -8.89
CA TRP A 197 -0.73 -14.28 -9.71
C TRP A 197 -0.58 -14.65 -11.19
N THR A 198 0.59 -14.39 -11.81
CA THR A 198 0.82 -14.79 -13.21
C THR A 198 0.68 -16.30 -13.44
N THR A 199 1.13 -17.12 -12.49
CA THR A 199 1.00 -18.58 -12.56
C THR A 199 -0.44 -19.03 -12.35
N LEU A 200 -1.15 -18.40 -11.40
CA LEU A 200 -2.55 -18.66 -11.12
C LEU A 200 -3.43 -18.36 -12.33
N VAL A 201 -3.26 -17.18 -12.94
CA VAL A 201 -4.03 -16.78 -14.13
C VAL A 201 -3.74 -17.71 -15.32
N ALA A 202 -2.47 -18.11 -15.53
CA ALA A 202 -2.09 -19.00 -16.62
C ALA A 202 -2.72 -20.41 -16.50
N ASN A 203 -2.99 -20.88 -15.29
CA ASN A 203 -3.52 -22.22 -15.01
C ASN A 203 -4.99 -22.21 -14.55
N ALA A 204 -5.64 -21.04 -14.49
CA ALA A 204 -6.95 -20.86 -13.87
C ALA A 204 -8.05 -21.78 -14.45
N ALA A 205 -7.97 -22.13 -15.73
CA ALA A 205 -8.92 -23.01 -16.41
C ALA A 205 -8.90 -24.47 -15.91
N ALA A 206 -7.81 -24.89 -15.24
CA ALA A 206 -7.64 -26.24 -14.71
C ALA A 206 -8.02 -26.34 -13.22
N PHE A 207 -8.32 -25.21 -12.56
CA PHE A 207 -8.69 -25.19 -11.14
C PHE A 207 -10.14 -25.61 -10.93
N ASP A 208 -10.45 -26.10 -9.72
CA ASP A 208 -11.83 -26.45 -9.35
C ASP A 208 -12.73 -25.20 -9.36
N PRO A 209 -13.74 -25.12 -10.25
CA PRO A 209 -14.62 -23.97 -10.35
C PRO A 209 -15.46 -23.72 -9.09
N ALA A 210 -15.84 -24.77 -8.36
CA ALA A 210 -16.62 -24.61 -7.13
C ALA A 210 -15.79 -23.91 -6.05
N LEU A 211 -14.50 -24.27 -5.95
CA LEU A 211 -13.60 -23.66 -4.98
C LEU A 211 -13.25 -22.22 -5.35
N LEU A 212 -13.05 -21.93 -6.63
CA LEU A 212 -12.85 -20.56 -7.12
C LEU A 212 -14.08 -19.67 -6.91
N ASN A 213 -15.29 -20.19 -7.15
CA ASN A 213 -16.53 -19.45 -6.89
C ASN A 213 -16.68 -19.12 -5.40
N LEU A 214 -16.33 -20.07 -4.52
CA LEU A 214 -16.35 -19.83 -3.08
C LEU A 214 -15.28 -18.80 -2.68
N ALA A 215 -14.07 -18.93 -3.20
CA ALA A 215 -12.98 -17.98 -2.96
C ALA A 215 -13.38 -16.55 -3.37
N PHE A 216 -14.02 -16.40 -4.53
CA PHE A 216 -14.52 -15.13 -5.04
C PHE A 216 -15.51 -14.46 -4.09
N VAL A 217 -16.45 -15.21 -3.50
CA VAL A 217 -17.41 -14.69 -2.51
C VAL A 217 -16.73 -14.12 -1.28
N PHE A 218 -15.60 -14.69 -0.85
CA PHE A 218 -14.87 -14.21 0.31
C PHE A 218 -13.88 -13.08 0.00
N LEU A 219 -13.58 -12.84 -1.28
CA LEU A 219 -12.67 -11.78 -1.74
C LEU A 219 -13.37 -10.44 -2.03
N ILE A 220 -14.71 -10.41 -2.14
CA ILE A 220 -15.53 -9.22 -2.41
C ILE A 220 -16.38 -8.87 -1.20
#